data_AF-A0A7Z9F2J7-F1
#
_entry.id   AF-A0A7Z9F2J7-F1
#
_cell.length_a   1.000
_cell.length_b   1.000
_cell.length_c   1.000
_cell.angle_alpha   90.00
_cell.angle_beta   90.00
_cell.angle_gamma   90.00
#
_symmetry.space_group_name_H-M   'P 1'
#
loop_
_entity.id
_entity.type
_entity.pdbx_description
1 polymer ?
#
loop_
_entity_poly.entity_id
_entity_poly.type
_entity_poly.pdbx_seq_one_letter_code
_entity_poly.pdbx_strand_id
1 'polypeptide(L)'
;MPVNKQALDDLALTEREYEAIVERLGREPNDLELGLFGSLWSEHCGYQHSKPLLGMFTSDNPRLMVTPGAENAGVVDIGDGLAIVMKIESHNHPSAIEPYEGAATGVGGIVRDIFAMGARPIALLNSLRFGPLTEAKNRHLFEGVVAGISGYGNCIGVPDVGGEIQFGDS
;
A
#
# COMPACT_ATOMS: atom_id res chain seq x y z
N MET A 1 6.25 -10.24 -32.71
CA MET A 1 5.05 -9.65 -33.32
C MET A 1 4.88 -8.32 -32.63
N PRO A 2 4.68 -7.20 -33.34
CA PRO A 2 4.46 -5.93 -32.66
C PRO A 2 3.29 -6.10 -31.69
N VAL A 3 3.51 -5.76 -30.42
CA VAL A 3 2.50 -5.89 -29.37
C VAL A 3 1.27 -5.09 -29.80
N ASN A 4 0.11 -5.73 -29.84
CA ASN A 4 -1.11 -5.05 -30.24
C ASN A 4 -1.65 -4.18 -29.10
N LYS A 5 -2.45 -3.16 -29.45
CA LYS A 5 -3.00 -2.21 -28.48
C LYS A 5 -3.79 -2.90 -27.34
N GLN A 6 -4.53 -3.97 -27.65
CA GLN A 6 -5.28 -4.73 -26.66
C GLN A 6 -4.38 -5.31 -25.56
N ALA A 7 -3.22 -5.88 -25.93
CA ALA A 7 -2.29 -6.44 -24.97
C ALA A 7 -1.65 -5.37 -24.07
N LEU A 8 -1.45 -4.15 -24.58
CA LEU A 8 -1.00 -3.02 -23.77
C LEU A 8 -2.10 -2.54 -22.80
N ASP A 9 -3.34 -2.42 -23.28
CA ASP A 9 -4.50 -2.03 -22.47
C ASP A 9 -4.75 -3.03 -21.33
N ASP A 10 -4.65 -4.33 -21.59
CA ASP A 10 -4.82 -5.40 -20.59
C ASP A 10 -3.75 -5.34 -19.47
N LEU A 11 -2.55 -4.82 -19.80
CA LEU A 11 -1.44 -4.62 -18.86
C LEU A 11 -1.40 -3.20 -18.27
N ALA A 12 -2.39 -2.36 -18.60
CA ALA A 12 -2.46 -0.95 -18.25
C ALA A 12 -1.18 -0.17 -18.63
N LEU A 13 -0.57 -0.51 -19.77
CA LEU A 13 0.59 0.19 -20.33
C LEU A 13 0.17 1.08 -21.49
N THR A 14 0.73 2.29 -21.54
CA THR A 14 0.58 3.18 -22.68
C THR A 14 1.57 2.85 -23.80
N GLU A 15 1.27 3.27 -25.04
CA GLU A 15 2.22 3.14 -26.16
C GLU A 15 3.57 3.82 -25.85
N ARG A 16 3.54 4.98 -25.17
CA ARG A 16 4.76 5.70 -24.75
C ARG A 16 5.58 4.91 -23.73
N GLU A 17 4.93 4.22 -22.80
CA GLU A 17 5.62 3.35 -21.84
C GLU A 17 6.21 2.13 -22.55
N TYR A 18 5.50 1.54 -23.52
CA TYR A 18 6.04 0.46 -24.34
C TYR A 18 7.28 0.89 -25.14
N GLU A 19 7.24 2.03 -25.82
CA GLU A 19 8.39 2.58 -26.54
C GLU A 19 9.59 2.80 -25.59
N ALA A 20 9.33 3.35 -24.41
CA ALA A 20 10.31 3.56 -23.35
C ALA A 20 10.92 2.25 -22.83
N ILE A 21 10.14 1.16 -22.79
CA ILE A 21 10.62 -0.19 -22.44
C ILE A 21 11.53 -0.73 -23.53
N VAL A 22 11.10 -0.67 -24.79
CA VAL A 22 11.89 -1.15 -25.94
C VAL A 22 13.23 -0.42 -26.01
N GLU A 23 13.23 0.91 -25.82
CA GLU A 23 14.45 1.72 -25.78
C GLU A 23 15.40 1.28 -24.67
N ARG A 24 14.90 1.05 -23.45
CA ARG A 24 15.71 0.63 -22.29
C ARG A 24 16.29 -0.78 -22.42
N LEU A 25 15.55 -1.69 -23.06
CA LEU A 25 15.99 -3.06 -23.28
C LEU A 25 16.89 -3.21 -24.51
N GLY A 26 16.81 -2.26 -25.46
CA GLY A 26 17.45 -2.37 -26.78
C GLY A 26 16.84 -3.46 -27.67
N ARG A 27 15.66 -3.99 -27.31
CA ARG A 27 14.90 -5.02 -28.04
C ARG A 27 13.44 -5.02 -27.59
N GLU A 28 12.59 -5.72 -28.33
CA GLU A 28 11.22 -6.00 -27.87
C GLU A 28 11.23 -6.86 -26.59
N PRO A 29 10.42 -6.52 -25.57
CA PRO A 29 10.21 -7.38 -24.40
C PRO A 29 9.42 -8.63 -24.78
N ASN A 30 9.65 -9.74 -24.09
CA ASN A 30 8.75 -10.89 -24.15
C ASN A 30 7.53 -10.68 -23.22
N ASP A 31 6.52 -11.56 -23.30
CA ASP A 31 5.27 -11.42 -22.53
C ASP A 31 5.50 -11.34 -21.01
N LEU A 32 6.47 -12.10 -20.48
CA LEU A 32 6.82 -12.07 -19.05
C LEU A 32 7.41 -10.71 -18.68
N GLU A 33 8.38 -10.23 -19.45
CA GLU A 33 9.02 -8.93 -19.22
C GLU A 33 8.00 -7.80 -19.31
N LEU A 34 7.12 -7.84 -20.31
CA LEU A 34 6.06 -6.85 -20.48
C LEU A 34 5.09 -6.86 -19.30
N GLY A 35 4.70 -8.02 -18.80
CA GLY A 35 3.89 -8.16 -17.59
C GLY A 35 4.58 -7.62 -16.33
N LEU A 36 5.90 -7.86 -16.19
CA LEU A 36 6.70 -7.28 -15.11
C LEU A 36 6.72 -5.75 -15.18
N PHE A 37 6.91 -5.18 -16.37
CA PHE A 37 6.85 -3.73 -16.56
C PHE A 37 5.46 -3.17 -16.23
N GLY A 38 4.38 -3.81 -16.70
CA GLY A 38 3.00 -3.39 -16.39
C GLY A 38 2.74 -3.33 -14.88
N SER A 39 3.22 -4.32 -14.12
CA SER A 39 3.10 -4.31 -12.66
C SER A 39 3.99 -3.24 -12.00
N LEU A 40 5.27 -3.18 -12.37
CA LEU A 40 6.26 -2.31 -11.73
C LEU A 40 6.07 -0.83 -12.05
N TRP A 41 5.54 -0.50 -13.22
CA TRP A 41 5.31 0.88 -13.65
C TRP A 41 3.89 1.38 -13.36
N SER A 42 3.00 0.53 -12.85
CA SER A 42 1.67 0.96 -12.39
C SER A 42 1.74 2.08 -11.33
N GLU A 43 0.70 2.91 -11.20
CA GLU A 43 0.67 3.98 -10.18
C GLU A 43 0.85 3.43 -8.76
N HIS A 44 0.30 2.25 -8.48
CA HIS A 44 0.41 1.57 -7.18
C HIS A 44 1.87 1.26 -6.78
N CYS A 45 2.71 0.89 -7.76
CA CYS A 45 4.11 0.54 -7.51
C CYS A 45 5.07 1.70 -7.78
N GLY A 46 4.85 2.44 -8.87
CA GLY A 46 5.74 3.46 -9.37
C GLY A 46 5.49 4.86 -8.82
N TYR A 47 4.30 5.13 -8.27
CA TYR A 47 3.89 6.45 -7.76
C TYR A 47 4.16 7.56 -8.81
N GLN A 48 3.87 7.29 -10.08
CA GLN A 48 4.31 8.12 -11.21
C GLN A 48 3.85 9.57 -11.06
N HIS A 49 2.63 9.78 -10.56
CA HIS A 49 2.03 11.11 -10.40
C HIS A 49 2.33 11.74 -9.04
N SER A 50 2.35 10.92 -7.99
CA SER A 50 2.45 11.36 -6.61
C SER A 50 3.90 11.59 -6.16
N LYS A 51 4.85 10.78 -6.64
CA LYS A 51 6.27 10.87 -6.25
C LYS A 51 6.89 12.26 -6.42
N PRO A 52 6.67 13.00 -7.55
CA PRO A 52 7.20 14.37 -7.69
C PRO A 52 6.68 15.33 -6.62
N LEU A 53 5.41 15.19 -6.22
CA LEU A 53 4.78 16.04 -5.20
C LEU A 53 5.26 15.66 -3.80
N LEU A 54 5.34 14.35 -3.50
CA LEU A 54 5.83 13.85 -2.22
C LEU A 54 7.30 14.24 -1.97
N GLY A 55 8.10 14.35 -3.03
CA GLY A 55 9.48 14.84 -2.94
C GLY A 55 9.62 16.30 -2.48
N MET A 56 8.52 17.06 -2.43
CA MET A 56 8.52 18.43 -1.90
C MET A 56 8.50 18.48 -0.36
N PHE A 57 8.16 17.36 0.30
CA PHE A 57 8.18 17.31 1.76
C PHE A 57 9.62 17.30 2.28
N THR A 58 9.93 18.28 3.13
CA THR A 58 11.22 18.33 3.81
C THR A 58 11.19 17.48 5.07
N SER A 59 12.30 16.82 5.34
CA SER A 59 12.47 15.93 6.49
C SER A 59 13.92 16.02 6.96
N ASP A 60 14.21 17.13 7.62
CA ASP A 60 15.47 17.33 8.33
C ASP A 60 15.20 17.21 9.83
N ASN A 61 15.43 16.03 10.38
CA ASN A 61 15.34 15.79 11.81
C ASN A 61 16.44 14.81 12.23
N PRO A 62 17.28 15.18 13.21
CA PRO A 62 18.41 14.34 13.63
C PRO A 62 18.01 13.01 14.27
N ARG A 63 16.73 12.83 14.63
CA ARG A 63 16.19 11.58 15.15
C ARG A 63 15.71 10.63 14.06
N LEU A 64 15.64 11.06 12.80
CA LEU A 64 15.33 10.16 11.69
C LEU A 64 16.53 9.25 11.44
N MET A 65 16.32 7.94 11.55
CA MET A 65 17.38 6.95 11.37
C MET A 65 17.47 6.43 9.92
N VAL A 66 16.46 6.75 9.09
CA VAL A 66 16.40 6.38 7.68
C VAL A 66 16.03 7.58 6.84
N THR A 67 16.61 7.66 5.65
CA THR A 67 16.22 8.67 4.66
C THR A 67 14.82 8.33 4.13
N PRO A 68 13.91 9.32 4.01
CA PRO A 68 12.59 9.08 3.44
C PRO A 68 12.67 8.41 2.06
N GLY A 69 11.92 7.33 1.87
CA GLY A 69 11.87 6.57 0.62
C GLY A 69 13.09 5.67 0.36
N ALA A 70 14.07 5.59 1.26
CA ALA A 70 15.17 4.64 1.16
C ALA A 70 14.79 3.23 1.65
N GLU A 71 13.82 3.13 2.56
CA GLU A 71 13.42 1.91 3.25
C GLU A 71 11.89 1.74 3.25
N ASN A 72 11.42 0.53 3.61
CA ASN A 72 9.99 0.19 3.61
C ASN A 72 9.17 0.97 4.65
N ALA A 73 9.78 1.43 5.75
CA ALA A 73 9.10 2.16 6.82
C ALA A 73 9.97 3.28 7.39
N GLY A 74 9.34 4.27 8.02
CA GLY A 74 10.04 5.34 8.73
C GLY A 74 10.55 4.86 10.09
N VAL A 75 11.73 5.33 10.49
CA VAL A 75 12.37 4.98 11.76
C VAL A 75 12.76 6.25 12.51
N VAL A 76 12.31 6.37 13.75
CA VAL A 76 12.58 7.51 14.63
C VAL A 76 13.23 7.04 15.93
N ASP A 77 14.39 7.61 16.27
CA ASP A 77 15.04 7.44 17.56
C ASP A 77 14.23 8.13 18.67
N ILE A 78 13.90 7.36 19.71
CA ILE A 78 13.16 7.85 20.88
C ILE A 78 14.03 7.95 22.14
N GLY A 79 15.34 7.69 22.04
CA GLY A 79 16.29 7.69 23.14
C GLY A 79 16.44 6.31 23.79
N ASP A 80 17.35 6.22 24.77
CA ASP A 80 17.59 5.02 25.58
C ASP A 80 17.92 3.75 24.76
N GLY A 81 18.47 3.92 23.55
CA GLY A 81 18.77 2.82 22.63
C GLY A 81 17.54 2.19 21.99
N LEU A 82 16.40 2.89 21.99
CA LEU A 82 15.14 2.47 21.40
C LEU A 82 14.77 3.31 20.17
N ALA A 83 14.10 2.68 19.21
CA ALA A 83 13.55 3.34 18.04
C ALA A 83 12.12 2.86 17.78
N ILE A 84 11.31 3.74 17.18
CA ILE A 84 9.98 3.40 16.69
C ILE A 84 10.03 3.28 15.17
N VAL A 85 9.55 2.15 14.66
CA VAL A 85 9.32 1.94 13.24
C VAL A 85 7.84 2.10 12.96
N MET A 86 7.48 2.92 11.97
CA MET A 86 6.11 3.19 11.61
C MET A 86 5.93 3.32 10.10
N LYS A 87 4.81 2.79 9.62
CA LYS A 87 4.35 2.88 8.23
C LYS A 87 2.82 2.90 8.27
N ILE A 88 2.22 3.41 7.20
CA ILE A 88 0.78 3.29 6.95
C ILE A 88 0.58 2.79 5.52
N GLU A 89 -0.40 1.92 5.33
CA GLU A 89 -0.80 1.37 4.03
C GLU A 89 -2.31 1.49 3.86
N SER A 90 -2.77 1.31 2.62
CA SER A 90 -4.20 1.25 2.30
C SER A 90 -4.51 -0.02 1.53
N HIS A 91 -5.71 -0.56 1.72
CA HIS A 91 -6.17 -1.74 0.99
C HIS A 91 -7.60 -1.56 0.48
N ASN A 92 -7.84 -0.40 -0.11
CA ASN A 92 -9.17 0.11 -0.45
C ASN A 92 -9.91 -0.77 -1.46
N HIS A 93 -9.28 -1.05 -2.61
CA HIS A 93 -9.93 -1.78 -3.70
C HIS A 93 -10.27 -3.23 -3.30
N PRO A 94 -9.35 -4.03 -2.73
CA PRO A 94 -9.70 -5.37 -2.25
C PRO A 94 -10.80 -5.35 -1.18
N SER A 95 -10.72 -4.44 -0.20
CA SER A 95 -11.72 -4.31 0.87
C SER A 95 -13.11 -3.91 0.35
N ALA A 96 -13.19 -3.22 -0.80
CA ALA A 96 -14.46 -2.88 -1.43
C ALA A 96 -15.13 -4.08 -2.13
N ILE A 97 -14.35 -5.09 -2.54
CA ILE A 97 -14.82 -6.30 -3.22
C ILE A 97 -15.12 -7.40 -2.21
N GLU A 98 -14.18 -7.65 -1.30
CA GLU A 98 -14.29 -8.62 -0.22
C GLU A 98 -13.73 -7.97 1.05
N PRO A 99 -14.60 -7.56 2.00
CA PRO A 99 -14.19 -6.69 3.10
C PRO A 99 -13.37 -7.39 4.18
N TYR A 100 -13.57 -8.69 4.41
CA TYR A 100 -12.88 -9.40 5.48
C TYR A 100 -11.43 -9.68 5.13
N GLU A 101 -11.19 -10.44 4.07
CA GLU A 101 -9.87 -10.77 3.55
C GLU A 101 -9.18 -9.51 3.05
N GLY A 102 -9.89 -8.59 2.39
CA GLY A 102 -9.32 -7.33 1.94
C GLY A 102 -8.75 -6.49 3.10
N ALA A 103 -9.37 -6.51 4.27
CA ALA A 103 -8.82 -5.83 5.44
C ALA A 103 -7.74 -6.65 6.15
N ALA A 104 -7.96 -7.97 6.28
CA ALA A 104 -7.03 -8.89 6.93
C ALA A 104 -5.66 -8.93 6.22
N THR A 105 -5.64 -8.99 4.89
CA THR A 105 -4.39 -8.95 4.12
C THR A 105 -3.70 -7.59 4.20
N GLY A 106 -4.47 -6.51 4.43
CA GLY A 106 -3.94 -5.18 4.68
C GLY A 106 -3.16 -5.12 5.99
N VAL A 107 -3.73 -5.68 7.06
CA VAL A 107 -3.01 -5.86 8.35
C VAL A 107 -1.78 -6.74 8.16
N GLY A 108 -1.89 -7.84 7.42
CA GLY A 108 -0.75 -8.71 7.14
C GLY A 108 0.37 -8.01 6.37
N GLY A 109 0.04 -7.14 5.41
CA GLY A 109 0.99 -6.33 4.64
C GLY A 109 1.82 -5.43 5.54
N ILE A 110 1.16 -4.53 6.26
CA ILE A 110 1.81 -3.56 7.12
C ILE A 110 2.67 -4.21 8.22
N VAL A 111 2.21 -5.34 8.78
CA VAL A 111 2.97 -6.10 9.78
C VAL A 111 4.27 -6.65 9.21
N ARG A 112 4.26 -7.13 7.95
CA ARG A 112 5.47 -7.63 7.29
C ARG A 112 6.47 -6.52 7.00
N ASP A 113 6.03 -5.30 6.68
CA ASP A 113 6.94 -4.18 6.49
C ASP A 113 7.70 -3.83 7.77
N ILE A 114 6.99 -3.75 8.90
CA ILE A 114 7.61 -3.49 10.20
C ILE A 114 8.59 -4.60 10.57
N PHE A 115 8.19 -5.87 10.34
CA PHE A 115 9.04 -7.02 10.58
C PHE A 115 10.30 -7.02 9.71
N ALA A 116 10.19 -6.65 8.43
CA ALA A 116 11.32 -6.59 7.50
C ALA A 116 12.38 -5.55 7.90
N MET A 117 11.99 -4.51 8.66
CA MET A 117 12.92 -3.55 9.27
C MET A 117 13.64 -4.09 10.52
N GLY A 118 13.39 -5.34 10.91
CA GLY A 118 13.93 -5.94 12.13
C GLY A 118 13.23 -5.48 13.42
N ALA A 119 12.10 -4.78 13.31
CA ALA A 119 11.33 -4.31 14.45
C ALA A 119 10.21 -5.29 14.81
N ARG A 120 9.87 -5.35 16.10
CA ARG A 120 8.72 -6.12 16.59
C ARG A 120 7.45 -5.25 16.48
N PRO A 121 6.40 -5.69 15.77
CA PRO A 121 5.10 -5.02 15.81
C PRO A 121 4.54 -5.05 17.24
N ILE A 122 4.13 -3.89 17.75
CA ILE A 122 3.59 -3.74 19.11
C ILE A 122 2.18 -3.16 19.15
N ALA A 123 1.75 -2.52 18.07
CA ALA A 123 0.46 -1.86 17.95
C ALA A 123 0.05 -1.75 16.48
N LEU A 124 -1.24 -1.89 16.22
CA LEU A 124 -1.91 -1.55 14.97
C LEU A 124 -2.82 -0.34 15.20
N LEU A 125 -3.02 0.45 14.15
CA LEU A 125 -4.04 1.49 14.10
C LEU A 125 -4.80 1.39 12.80
N ASN A 126 -6.08 1.76 12.81
CA ASN A 126 -6.92 1.78 11.62
C ASN A 126 -7.37 3.21 11.23
N SER A 127 -7.57 3.42 9.93
CA SER A 127 -8.08 4.65 9.34
C SER A 127 -9.18 4.29 8.35
N LEU A 128 -10.43 4.41 8.79
CA LEU A 128 -11.57 3.79 8.11
C LEU A 128 -12.55 4.84 7.54
N ARG A 129 -12.93 4.68 6.28
CA ARG A 129 -13.91 5.55 5.59
C ARG A 129 -14.99 4.70 4.93
N PHE A 130 -16.24 5.00 5.25
CA PHE A 130 -17.40 4.33 4.66
C PHE A 130 -18.50 5.32 4.30
N GLY A 131 -19.42 4.90 3.44
CA GLY A 131 -20.67 5.64 3.20
C GLY A 131 -21.65 5.53 4.38
N PRO A 132 -22.85 6.15 4.28
CA PRO A 132 -23.84 6.13 5.34
C PRO A 132 -24.28 4.73 5.76
N LEU A 133 -24.40 4.51 7.08
CA LEU A 133 -24.82 3.21 7.65
C LEU A 133 -26.30 2.90 7.42
N THR A 134 -27.09 3.81 6.86
CA THR A 134 -28.46 3.53 6.41
C THR A 134 -28.50 2.50 5.30
N GLU A 135 -27.43 2.42 4.50
CA GLU A 135 -27.30 1.47 3.40
C GLU A 135 -26.77 0.11 3.87
N ALA A 136 -27.44 -0.97 3.46
CA ALA A 136 -27.05 -2.33 3.82
C ALA A 136 -25.64 -2.70 3.35
N LYS A 137 -25.25 -2.22 2.15
CA LYS A 137 -23.92 -2.43 1.61
C LYS A 137 -22.83 -1.79 2.48
N ASN A 138 -23.04 -0.58 2.97
CA ASN A 138 -22.05 0.11 3.80
C ASN A 138 -21.89 -0.55 5.16
N ARG A 139 -23.00 -1.05 5.74
CA ARG A 139 -22.94 -1.89 6.96
C ARG A 139 -22.12 -3.16 6.72
N HIS A 140 -22.35 -3.85 5.60
CA HIS A 140 -21.58 -5.05 5.24
C HIS A 140 -20.08 -4.77 5.09
N LEU A 141 -19.70 -3.68 4.41
CA LEU A 141 -18.30 -3.27 4.29
C LEU A 141 -17.68 -2.96 5.65
N PHE A 142 -18.38 -2.16 6.46
CA PHE A 142 -17.92 -1.80 7.81
C PHE A 142 -17.72 -3.04 8.68
N GLU A 143 -18.72 -3.91 8.78
CA GLU A 143 -18.68 -5.14 9.57
C GLU A 143 -17.55 -6.07 9.10
N GLY A 144 -17.43 -6.28 7.78
CA GLY A 144 -16.40 -7.14 7.21
C GLY A 144 -14.99 -6.61 7.45
N VAL A 145 -14.75 -5.32 7.23
CA VAL A 145 -13.43 -4.71 7.42
C VAL A 145 -13.00 -4.76 8.89
N VAL A 146 -13.88 -4.40 9.82
CA VAL A 146 -13.57 -4.46 11.26
C VAL A 146 -13.32 -5.90 11.71
N ALA A 147 -14.10 -6.87 11.19
CA ALA A 147 -13.90 -8.28 11.46
C ALA A 147 -12.56 -8.79 10.89
N GLY A 148 -12.18 -8.38 9.68
CA GLY A 148 -10.92 -8.74 9.04
C GLY A 148 -9.69 -8.21 9.79
N ILE A 149 -9.72 -6.93 10.19
CA ILE A 149 -8.67 -6.31 11.02
C ILE A 149 -8.53 -7.08 12.33
N SER A 150 -9.65 -7.30 13.03
CA SER A 150 -9.68 -8.02 14.31
C SER A 150 -9.19 -9.45 14.14
N GLY A 151 -9.63 -10.14 13.08
CA GLY A 151 -9.26 -11.52 12.79
C GLY A 151 -7.76 -11.70 12.62
N TYR A 152 -7.13 -10.85 11.80
CA TYR A 152 -5.69 -10.95 11.60
C TYR A 152 -4.90 -10.52 12.84
N GLY A 153 -5.19 -9.33 13.38
CA GLY A 153 -4.46 -8.75 14.53
C GLY A 153 -4.50 -9.63 15.77
N ASN A 154 -5.67 -10.16 16.13
CA ASN A 154 -5.83 -11.06 17.28
C ASN A 154 -5.08 -12.38 17.07
N CYS A 155 -5.11 -12.94 15.86
CA CYS A 155 -4.40 -14.19 15.55
C CYS A 155 -2.88 -14.06 15.70
N ILE A 156 -2.30 -12.93 15.30
CA ILE A 156 -0.84 -12.70 15.41
C ILE A 156 -0.42 -12.09 16.75
N GLY A 157 -1.37 -11.74 17.62
CA GLY A 157 -1.11 -11.17 18.93
C GLY A 157 -0.58 -9.73 18.89
N VAL A 158 -0.97 -8.94 17.88
CA VAL A 158 -0.64 -7.52 17.80
C VAL A 158 -1.93 -6.72 18.02
N PRO A 159 -2.03 -5.93 19.09
CA PRO A 159 -3.27 -5.24 19.42
C PRO A 159 -3.54 -4.09 18.46
N ASP A 160 -4.78 -3.98 17.98
CA ASP A 160 -5.31 -2.73 17.45
C ASP A 160 -5.63 -1.81 18.64
N VAL A 161 -4.82 -0.77 18.81
CA VAL A 161 -4.87 0.11 20.00
C VAL A 161 -5.70 1.36 19.78
N GLY A 162 -6.22 1.57 18.57
CA GLY A 162 -7.02 2.74 18.23
C GLY A 162 -7.01 3.05 16.75
N GLY A 163 -7.56 4.20 16.42
CA GLY A 163 -7.71 4.59 15.03
C GLY A 163 -8.75 5.67 14.90
N GLU A 164 -9.23 5.83 13.70
CA GLU A 164 -10.32 6.74 13.43
C GLU A 164 -11.25 6.18 12.36
N ILE A 165 -12.51 6.55 12.49
CA ILE A 165 -13.56 6.14 11.57
C ILE A 165 -14.44 7.33 11.22
N GLN A 166 -14.74 7.45 9.93
CA GLN A 166 -15.65 8.48 9.43
C GLN A 166 -16.65 7.88 8.45
N PHE A 167 -17.91 8.28 8.64
CA PHE A 167 -19.01 8.02 7.72
C PHE A 167 -19.40 9.32 7.05
N GLY A 168 -19.48 9.32 5.72
CA GLY A 168 -19.82 10.51 4.95
C GLY A 168 -20.64 10.17 3.72
N ASP A 169 -21.48 11.11 3.31
CA ASP A 169 -21.99 11.14 1.95
C ASP A 169 -20.79 11.49 1.06
N SER A 170 -20.46 10.60 0.12
CA SER A 170 -19.32 10.68 -0.79
C SER A 170 -18.93 12.09 -1.23
#